data_AF-A0A9E3NL22-F1
#
_entry.id   AF-A0A9E3NL22-F1
#
_cell.length_a   1.000
_cell.length_b   1.000
_cell.length_c   1.000
_cell.angle_alpha   90.00
_cell.angle_beta   90.00
_cell.angle_gamma   90.00
#
_symmetry.space_group_name_H-M   'P 1'
#
loop_
_entity.id
_entity.type
_entity.pdbx_description
1 polymer ?
#
loop_
_entity_poly.entity_id
_entity_poly.type
_entity_poly.pdbx_seq_one_letter_code
_entity_poly.pdbx_strand_id
1 'polypeptide(L)'
;MTKFFEQIGFAITSMAAVIFVLILTLLGLLMFTHTLFFEVLPSTITGWERYAASWLLALGWEFTLLITTCNTQFLNRKIPAIAAIASGIIVLFFIEAFEFNQPGIELFKRWFIGILVATINFIYTELFYAKWSRLQKQRDFEERISELESQVVAKDNELGATYLRLEKANADVERLVDYVAELEVFKKNEMDKLTCSFCKQIFKSVYHLNSHRTNCEMNPKKGERDSVFEAVV
;
A
#
# COMPACT_ATOMS: atom_id res chain seq x y z
N MET A 1 -43.84 -3.42 -0.94
CA MET A 1 -43.49 -3.65 -2.36
C MET A 1 -42.12 -3.09 -2.73
N THR A 2 -41.79 -1.84 -2.40
CA THR A 2 -40.47 -1.23 -2.66
C THR A 2 -39.30 -2.06 -2.11
N LYS A 3 -39.37 -2.50 -0.84
CA LYS A 3 -38.32 -3.37 -0.24
C LYS A 3 -38.12 -4.72 -0.93
N PHE A 4 -39.17 -5.28 -1.54
CA PHE A 4 -39.10 -6.56 -2.26
C PHE A 4 -38.45 -6.38 -3.63
N PHE A 5 -38.81 -5.31 -4.36
CA PHE A 5 -38.13 -4.93 -5.61
C PHE A 5 -36.69 -4.48 -5.38
N GLU A 6 -36.39 -3.84 -4.26
CA GLU A 6 -35.01 -3.53 -3.85
C GLU A 6 -34.23 -4.79 -3.53
N GLN A 7 -34.81 -5.76 -2.81
CA GLN A 7 -34.14 -7.04 -2.52
C GLN A 7 -33.91 -7.87 -3.79
N ILE A 8 -34.89 -7.91 -4.70
CA ILE A 8 -34.72 -8.54 -6.01
C ILE A 8 -33.68 -7.78 -6.83
N GLY A 9 -33.72 -6.44 -6.80
CA GLY A 9 -32.72 -5.58 -7.43
C GLY A 9 -31.33 -5.93 -6.93
N PHE A 10 -31.11 -5.94 -5.62
CA PHE A 10 -29.85 -6.33 -4.98
C PHE A 10 -29.44 -7.77 -5.30
N ALA A 11 -30.39 -8.71 -5.37
CA ALA A 11 -30.11 -10.11 -5.71
C ALA A 11 -29.68 -10.26 -7.18
N ILE A 12 -30.39 -9.64 -8.12
CA ILE A 12 -30.08 -9.64 -9.56
C ILE A 12 -28.79 -8.87 -9.83
N THR A 13 -28.57 -7.75 -9.13
CA THR A 13 -27.33 -6.99 -9.20
C THR A 13 -26.26 -7.50 -8.24
N SER A 14 -26.40 -8.69 -7.64
CA SER A 14 -25.36 -9.26 -6.76
C SER A 14 -24.20 -9.81 -7.59
N MET A 15 -22.97 -9.77 -7.06
CA MET A 15 -21.80 -10.27 -7.80
C MET A 15 -21.95 -11.74 -8.17
N ALA A 16 -22.44 -12.54 -7.23
CA ALA A 16 -22.73 -13.94 -7.44
C ALA A 16 -23.74 -14.18 -8.58
N ALA A 17 -24.82 -13.39 -8.68
CA ALA A 17 -25.81 -13.55 -9.75
C ALA A 17 -25.23 -13.21 -11.14
N VAL A 18 -24.46 -12.13 -11.25
CA VAL A 18 -23.80 -11.77 -12.53
C VAL A 18 -22.78 -12.84 -12.93
N ILE A 19 -21.97 -13.32 -11.97
CA ILE A 19 -21.01 -14.41 -12.21
C ILE A 19 -21.72 -15.70 -12.61
N PHE A 20 -22.82 -16.04 -11.95
CA PHE A 20 -23.60 -17.24 -12.24
C PHE A 20 -24.19 -17.21 -13.65
N VAL A 21 -24.78 -16.09 -14.07
CA VAL A 21 -25.29 -15.93 -15.44
C VAL A 21 -24.16 -15.92 -16.46
N LEU A 22 -23.00 -15.33 -16.15
CA LEU A 22 -21.82 -15.39 -17.01
C LEU A 22 -21.32 -16.84 -17.17
N ILE A 23 -21.31 -17.63 -16.11
CA ILE A 23 -20.91 -19.05 -16.17
C ILE A 23 -21.91 -19.85 -17.01
N LEU A 24 -23.22 -19.63 -16.84
CA LEU A 24 -24.26 -20.28 -17.66
C LEU A 24 -24.14 -19.92 -19.15
N THR A 25 -23.88 -18.65 -19.46
CA THR A 25 -23.68 -18.18 -20.84
C THR A 25 -22.39 -18.74 -21.44
N LEU A 26 -21.30 -18.81 -20.68
CA LEU A 26 -20.07 -19.48 -21.08
C LEU A 26 -20.29 -20.96 -21.35
N LEU A 27 -21.03 -21.68 -20.50
CA LEU A 27 -21.36 -23.09 -20.73
C LEU A 27 -22.15 -23.28 -22.04
N GLY A 28 -23.12 -22.38 -22.30
CA GLY A 28 -23.87 -22.38 -23.55
C GLY A 28 -22.99 -22.12 -24.77
N LEU A 29 -22.13 -21.10 -24.72
CA LEU A 29 -21.17 -20.79 -25.77
C LEU A 29 -20.20 -21.94 -26.01
N LEU A 30 -19.74 -22.57 -24.94
CA LEU A 30 -18.80 -23.68 -25.00
C LEU A 30 -19.39 -24.89 -25.72
N MET A 31 -20.68 -25.17 -25.53
CA MET A 31 -21.40 -26.18 -26.33
C MET A 31 -21.44 -25.81 -27.82
N PHE A 32 -21.76 -24.55 -28.16
CA PHE A 32 -21.77 -24.09 -29.55
C PHE A 32 -20.38 -24.16 -30.21
N THR A 33 -19.37 -23.65 -29.52
CA THR A 33 -17.98 -23.63 -29.97
C THR A 33 -17.44 -25.06 -30.12
N HIS A 34 -17.83 -25.98 -29.22
CA HIS A 34 -17.52 -27.41 -29.35
C HIS A 34 -18.11 -28.00 -30.63
N THR A 35 -19.40 -27.78 -30.91
CA THR A 35 -20.04 -28.30 -32.13
C THR A 35 -19.38 -27.75 -33.39
N LEU A 36 -19.03 -26.46 -33.41
CA LEU A 36 -18.37 -25.83 -34.55
C LEU A 36 -16.96 -26.41 -34.78
N PHE A 37 -16.16 -26.58 -33.73
CA PHE A 37 -14.86 -27.24 -33.88
C PHE A 37 -15.00 -28.72 -34.27
N PHE A 38 -16.03 -29.40 -33.78
CA PHE A 38 -16.28 -30.79 -34.16
C PHE A 38 -16.56 -30.93 -35.66
N GLU A 39 -17.27 -30.00 -36.28
CA GLU A 39 -17.53 -30.00 -37.72
C GLU A 39 -16.28 -29.65 -38.55
N VAL A 40 -15.49 -28.67 -38.10
CA VAL A 40 -14.29 -28.19 -38.82
C VAL A 40 -13.11 -29.16 -38.74
N LEU A 41 -13.03 -30.01 -37.71
CA LEU A 41 -11.94 -30.99 -37.58
C LEU A 41 -11.88 -31.95 -38.78
N PRO A 42 -10.68 -32.27 -39.28
CA PRO A 42 -10.53 -33.12 -40.46
C PRO A 42 -11.17 -34.49 -40.24
N SER A 43 -11.83 -35.00 -41.28
CA SER A 43 -12.56 -36.28 -41.24
C SER A 43 -11.67 -37.49 -40.97
N THR A 44 -10.34 -37.33 -41.07
CA THR A 44 -9.33 -38.33 -40.73
C THR A 44 -9.25 -38.62 -39.23
N ILE A 45 -9.68 -37.69 -38.38
CA ILE A 45 -9.77 -37.91 -36.92
C ILE A 45 -11.16 -38.47 -36.63
N THR A 46 -11.24 -39.77 -36.33
CA THR A 46 -12.49 -40.48 -36.06
C THR A 46 -12.57 -40.96 -34.62
N GLY A 47 -13.78 -41.08 -34.06
CA GLY A 47 -14.00 -41.63 -32.73
C GLY A 47 -13.87 -40.60 -31.60
N TRP A 48 -13.52 -41.07 -30.40
CA TRP A 48 -13.50 -40.25 -29.17
C TRP A 48 -12.46 -39.13 -29.20
N GLU A 49 -11.37 -39.30 -29.95
CA GLU A 49 -10.29 -38.31 -30.11
C GLU A 49 -10.79 -37.00 -30.72
N ARG A 50 -11.73 -37.09 -31.67
CA ARG A 50 -12.36 -35.91 -32.30
C ARG A 50 -13.20 -35.12 -31.30
N TYR A 51 -13.95 -35.82 -30.45
CA TYR A 51 -14.72 -35.20 -29.37
C TYR A 51 -13.79 -34.54 -28.35
N ALA A 52 -12.74 -35.22 -27.93
CA ALA A 52 -11.77 -34.67 -26.98
C ALA A 52 -11.05 -33.42 -27.53
N ALA A 53 -10.61 -33.45 -28.79
CA ALA A 53 -9.94 -32.33 -29.44
C ALA A 53 -10.85 -31.10 -29.58
N SER A 54 -12.11 -31.29 -29.97
CA SER A 54 -13.08 -30.19 -30.08
C SER A 54 -13.45 -29.59 -28.72
N TRP A 55 -13.60 -30.41 -27.68
CA TRP A 55 -13.79 -29.92 -26.31
C TRP A 55 -12.59 -29.12 -25.80
N LEU A 56 -11.37 -29.61 -26.03
CA LEU A 56 -10.14 -28.91 -25.63
C LEU A 56 -9.99 -27.56 -26.34
N LEU A 57 -10.30 -27.49 -27.64
CA LEU A 57 -10.29 -26.24 -28.40
C LEU A 57 -11.37 -25.27 -27.93
N ALA A 58 -12.58 -25.76 -27.67
CA ALA A 58 -13.67 -24.94 -27.14
C ALA A 58 -13.33 -24.38 -25.75
N LEU A 59 -12.84 -25.23 -24.84
CA LEU A 59 -12.36 -24.80 -23.53
C LEU A 59 -11.24 -23.78 -23.66
N GLY A 60 -10.21 -24.06 -24.46
CA GLY A 60 -9.07 -23.17 -24.66
C GLY A 60 -9.48 -21.78 -25.18
N TRP A 61 -10.41 -21.74 -26.13
CA TRP A 61 -10.95 -20.50 -26.68
C TRP A 61 -11.75 -19.69 -25.65
N GLU A 62 -12.76 -20.30 -25.03
CA GLU A 62 -13.65 -19.63 -24.07
C GLU A 62 -12.89 -19.18 -22.81
N PHE A 63 -11.96 -19.99 -22.29
CA PHE A 63 -11.10 -19.58 -21.17
C PHE A 63 -10.16 -18.44 -21.54
N THR A 64 -9.61 -18.41 -22.76
CA THR A 64 -8.77 -17.30 -23.20
C THR A 64 -9.58 -16.00 -23.30
N LEU A 65 -10.82 -16.06 -23.79
CA LEU A 65 -11.74 -14.92 -23.78
C LEU A 65 -12.07 -14.45 -22.36
N LEU A 66 -12.31 -15.38 -21.44
CA LEU A 66 -12.55 -15.05 -20.03
C LEU A 66 -11.32 -14.38 -19.39
N ILE A 67 -10.13 -14.96 -19.55
CA ILE A 67 -8.87 -14.43 -18.99
C ILE A 67 -8.56 -13.05 -19.55
N THR A 68 -8.70 -12.86 -20.86
CA THR A 68 -8.46 -11.56 -21.51
C THR A 68 -9.47 -10.52 -21.05
N THR A 69 -10.73 -10.91 -20.88
CA THR A 69 -11.80 -10.04 -20.33
C THR A 69 -11.51 -9.64 -18.87
N CYS A 70 -11.14 -10.58 -18.01
CA CYS A 70 -10.77 -10.33 -16.62
C CYS A 70 -9.53 -9.41 -16.50
N ASN A 71 -8.62 -9.49 -17.47
CA ASN A 71 -7.37 -8.73 -17.50
C ASN A 71 -7.42 -7.47 -18.38
N THR A 72 -8.60 -6.99 -18.78
CA THR A 72 -8.79 -5.75 -19.57
C THR A 72 -8.30 -4.47 -18.87
N GLN A 73 -7.87 -4.53 -17.61
CA GLN A 73 -7.09 -3.43 -17.01
C GLN A 73 -5.69 -3.29 -17.64
N PHE A 74 -5.13 -4.39 -18.17
CA PHE A 74 -3.83 -4.46 -18.84
C PHE A 74 -3.95 -4.54 -20.37
N LEU A 75 -5.17 -4.70 -20.89
CA LEU A 75 -5.47 -4.96 -22.29
C LEU A 75 -6.58 -4.02 -22.79
N ASN A 76 -6.49 -3.54 -24.02
CA ASN A 76 -7.38 -2.52 -24.60
C ASN A 76 -8.89 -2.77 -24.30
N ARG A 77 -9.61 -1.73 -23.87
CA ARG A 77 -11.07 -1.75 -23.54
C ARG A 77 -11.98 -2.23 -24.68
N LYS A 78 -11.44 -2.39 -25.90
CA LYS A 78 -12.14 -2.87 -27.09
C LYS A 78 -12.28 -4.40 -27.16
N ILE A 79 -11.54 -5.16 -26.36
CA ILE A 79 -11.55 -6.63 -26.41
C ILE A 79 -12.94 -7.23 -26.07
N PRO A 80 -13.67 -6.77 -25.05
CA PRO A 80 -15.05 -7.21 -24.80
C PRO A 80 -15.99 -7.03 -25.99
N ALA A 81 -15.85 -5.90 -26.70
CA ALA A 81 -16.64 -5.61 -27.89
C ALA A 81 -16.27 -6.55 -29.05
N ILE A 82 -14.97 -6.80 -29.27
CA ILE A 82 -14.49 -7.73 -30.31
C ILE A 82 -14.96 -9.16 -30.01
N ALA A 83 -14.88 -9.59 -28.74
CA ALA A 83 -15.35 -10.90 -28.30
C ALA A 83 -16.86 -11.08 -28.51
N ALA A 84 -17.66 -10.06 -28.16
CA ALA A 84 -19.11 -10.09 -28.36
C ALA A 84 -19.50 -10.12 -29.85
N ILE A 85 -18.79 -9.37 -30.71
CA ILE A 85 -19.01 -9.39 -32.16
C ILE A 85 -18.63 -10.76 -32.74
N ALA A 86 -17.48 -11.31 -32.37
CA ALA A 86 -17.04 -12.63 -32.82
C ALA A 86 -18.00 -13.74 -32.39
N SER A 87 -18.45 -13.71 -31.13
CA SER A 87 -19.47 -14.61 -30.60
C SER A 87 -20.80 -14.49 -31.33
N GLY A 88 -21.25 -13.27 -31.63
CA GLY A 88 -22.46 -13.03 -32.43
C GLY A 88 -22.37 -13.62 -33.84
N ILE A 89 -21.23 -13.46 -34.49
CA ILE A 89 -20.97 -14.04 -35.82
C ILE A 89 -20.99 -15.56 -35.77
N ILE A 90 -20.36 -16.17 -34.76
CA ILE A 90 -20.36 -17.63 -34.56
C ILE A 90 -21.80 -18.17 -34.41
N VAL A 91 -22.63 -17.50 -33.60
CA VAL A 91 -24.03 -17.89 -33.41
C VAL A 91 -24.83 -17.75 -34.70
N LEU A 92 -24.60 -16.70 -35.49
CA LEU A 92 -25.23 -16.51 -36.80
C LEU A 92 -24.86 -17.61 -37.81
N PHE A 93 -23.62 -18.10 -37.78
CA PHE A 93 -23.21 -19.27 -38.58
C PHE A 93 -23.94 -20.54 -38.12
N PHE A 94 -24.07 -20.76 -36.81
CA PHE A 94 -24.67 -21.98 -36.27
C PHE A 94 -26.17 -22.10 -36.55
N ILE A 95 -26.89 -20.98 -36.51
CA ILE A 95 -28.32 -20.94 -36.84
C ILE A 95 -28.57 -20.79 -38.35
N GLU A 96 -27.54 -20.99 -39.18
CA GLU A 96 -27.56 -20.88 -40.64
C GLU A 96 -28.21 -19.58 -41.13
N ALA A 97 -27.96 -18.45 -40.45
CA ALA A 97 -28.58 -17.16 -40.78
C ALA A 97 -28.19 -16.62 -42.16
N PHE A 98 -27.21 -17.26 -42.82
CA PHE A 98 -26.73 -16.94 -44.16
C PHE A 98 -27.31 -17.85 -45.26
N GLU A 99 -28.19 -18.80 -44.92
CA GLU A 99 -28.89 -19.63 -45.91
C GLU A 99 -30.09 -18.89 -46.51
N PHE A 100 -29.85 -18.20 -47.62
CA PHE A 100 -30.87 -17.42 -48.34
C PHE A 100 -31.95 -18.28 -49.05
N ASN A 101 -31.87 -19.61 -48.96
CA ASN A 101 -32.87 -20.51 -49.52
C ASN A 101 -34.13 -20.63 -48.65
N GLN A 102 -34.17 -19.99 -47.48
CA GLN A 102 -35.30 -20.03 -46.55
C GLN A 102 -36.23 -18.82 -46.70
N PRO A 103 -37.51 -18.94 -46.29
CA PRO A 103 -38.45 -17.82 -46.32
C PRO A 103 -37.93 -16.65 -45.47
N GLY A 104 -38.01 -15.42 -46.00
CA GLY A 104 -37.38 -14.23 -45.40
C GLY A 104 -37.76 -13.94 -43.94
N ILE A 105 -38.94 -14.39 -43.47
CA ILE A 105 -39.36 -14.29 -42.07
C ILE A 105 -38.51 -15.19 -41.15
N GLU A 106 -38.12 -16.37 -41.60
CA GLU A 106 -37.24 -17.28 -40.84
C GLU A 106 -35.81 -16.74 -40.79
N LEU A 107 -35.33 -16.19 -41.91
CA LEU A 107 -34.03 -15.52 -41.96
C LEU A 107 -33.97 -14.33 -40.99
N PHE A 108 -35.03 -13.52 -40.93
CA PHE A 108 -35.15 -12.41 -39.98
C PHE A 108 -35.12 -12.88 -38.52
N LYS A 109 -35.87 -13.94 -38.19
CA LYS A 109 -35.85 -14.52 -36.82
C LYS A 109 -34.45 -14.99 -36.44
N ARG A 110 -33.75 -15.68 -37.34
CA ARG A 110 -32.38 -16.16 -37.13
C ARG A 110 -31.42 -14.98 -36.89
N TRP A 111 -31.44 -13.97 -37.75
CA TRP A 111 -30.64 -12.75 -37.55
C TRP A 111 -30.94 -12.01 -36.24
N PHE A 112 -32.22 -11.88 -35.89
CA PHE A 112 -32.64 -11.25 -34.64
C PHE A 112 -32.09 -11.99 -33.42
N ILE A 113 -32.14 -13.32 -33.40
CA ILE A 113 -31.61 -14.14 -32.31
C ILE A 113 -30.09 -14.00 -32.21
N GLY A 114 -29.36 -14.04 -33.33
CA GLY A 114 -27.90 -13.86 -33.33
C GLY A 114 -27.46 -12.50 -32.79
N ILE A 115 -28.14 -11.42 -33.20
CA ILE A 115 -27.89 -10.06 -32.68
C ILE A 115 -28.25 -9.95 -31.19
N LEU A 116 -29.37 -10.56 -30.78
CA LEU A 116 -29.80 -10.57 -29.38
C LEU A 116 -28.77 -11.27 -28.49
N VAL A 117 -28.26 -12.43 -28.90
CA VAL A 117 -27.23 -13.17 -28.17
C VAL A 117 -25.93 -12.37 -28.09
N ALA A 118 -25.50 -11.73 -29.19
CA ALA A 118 -24.32 -10.87 -29.20
C ALA A 118 -24.46 -9.67 -28.24
N THR A 119 -25.66 -9.07 -28.20
CA THR A 119 -25.98 -7.94 -27.32
C THR A 119 -25.99 -8.36 -25.85
N ILE A 120 -26.58 -9.51 -25.54
CA ILE A 120 -26.59 -10.11 -24.21
C ILE A 120 -25.16 -10.38 -23.75
N ASN A 121 -24.34 -11.03 -24.58
CA ASN A 121 -22.94 -11.30 -24.27
C ASN A 121 -22.18 -9.99 -24.00
N PHE A 122 -22.32 -8.99 -24.87
CA PHE A 122 -21.69 -7.69 -24.65
C PHE A 122 -22.07 -7.06 -23.30
N ILE A 123 -23.37 -7.01 -22.99
CA ILE A 123 -23.91 -6.44 -21.75
C ILE A 123 -23.34 -7.17 -20.53
N TYR A 124 -23.35 -8.51 -20.54
CA TYR A 124 -22.85 -9.30 -19.41
C TYR A 124 -21.33 -9.22 -19.26
N THR A 125 -20.57 -9.16 -20.35
CA THR A 125 -19.13 -8.95 -20.32
C THR A 125 -18.78 -7.57 -19.74
N GLU A 126 -19.48 -6.50 -20.14
CA GLU A 126 -19.30 -5.14 -19.57
C GLU A 126 -19.70 -5.09 -18.09
N LEU A 127 -20.84 -5.69 -17.72
CA LEU A 127 -21.30 -5.78 -16.33
C LEU A 127 -20.30 -6.53 -15.46
N PHE A 128 -19.79 -7.66 -15.95
CA PHE A 128 -18.78 -8.44 -15.25
C PHE A 128 -17.50 -7.61 -15.06
N TYR A 129 -17.00 -6.96 -16.11
CA TYR A 129 -15.81 -6.11 -16.03
C TYR A 129 -15.98 -4.97 -15.02
N ALA A 130 -17.06 -4.19 -15.13
CA ALA A 130 -17.31 -3.05 -14.26
C ALA A 130 -17.32 -3.46 -12.78
N LYS A 131 -17.87 -4.64 -12.50
CA LYS A 131 -18.01 -5.16 -11.15
C LYS A 131 -16.74 -5.83 -10.65
N TRP A 132 -16.01 -6.52 -11.51
CA TRP A 132 -14.68 -7.06 -11.22
C TRP A 132 -13.70 -5.94 -10.89
N SER A 133 -13.65 -4.88 -11.71
CA SER A 133 -12.82 -3.70 -11.45
C SER A 133 -13.17 -3.04 -10.11
N ARG A 134 -14.47 -2.97 -9.76
CA ARG A 134 -14.90 -2.45 -8.46
C ARG A 134 -14.40 -3.32 -7.29
N LEU A 135 -14.50 -4.65 -7.39
CA LEU A 135 -13.98 -5.56 -6.37
C LEU A 135 -12.46 -5.46 -6.23
N GLN A 136 -11.74 -5.38 -7.35
CA GLN A 136 -10.29 -5.28 -7.34
C GLN A 136 -9.84 -3.99 -6.65
N LYS A 137 -10.43 -2.86 -7.02
CA LYS A 137 -10.18 -1.58 -6.33
C LYS A 137 -10.48 -1.67 -4.83
N GLN A 138 -11.55 -2.35 -4.43
CA GLN A 138 -11.89 -2.51 -3.02
C GLN A 138 -10.82 -3.30 -2.26
N ARG A 139 -10.30 -4.40 -2.83
CA ARG A 139 -9.18 -5.15 -2.22
C ARG A 139 -7.91 -4.30 -2.15
N ASP A 140 -7.57 -3.60 -3.23
CA ASP A 140 -6.40 -2.71 -3.25
C ASP A 140 -6.51 -1.61 -2.19
N PHE A 141 -7.72 -1.11 -1.93
CA PHE A 141 -7.98 -0.16 -0.84
C PHE A 141 -7.78 -0.79 0.54
N GLU A 142 -8.28 -2.00 0.77
CA GLU A 142 -8.09 -2.73 2.04
C GLU A 142 -6.62 -3.03 2.31
N GLU A 143 -5.87 -3.46 1.29
CA GLU A 143 -4.41 -3.67 1.39
C GLU A 143 -3.67 -2.37 1.72
N ARG A 144 -4.01 -1.27 1.05
CA ARG A 144 -3.43 0.06 1.35
C ARG A 144 -3.74 0.53 2.76
N ILE A 145 -4.95 0.30 3.26
CA ILE A 145 -5.32 0.64 4.64
C ILE A 145 -4.46 -0.15 5.62
N SER A 146 -4.31 -1.46 5.41
CA SER A 146 -3.46 -2.30 6.26
C SER A 146 -1.99 -1.85 6.24
N GLU A 147 -1.48 -1.47 5.07
CA GLU A 147 -0.12 -0.93 4.92
C GLU A 147 0.03 0.41 5.67
N LEU A 148 -0.93 1.32 5.52
CA LEU A 148 -0.96 2.61 6.21
C LEU A 148 -1.04 2.44 7.72
N GLU A 149 -1.87 1.53 8.22
CA GLU A 149 -1.96 1.21 9.65
C GLU A 149 -0.61 0.70 10.20
N SER A 150 0.06 -0.18 9.46
CA SER A 150 1.39 -0.66 9.82
C SER A 150 2.42 0.47 9.86
N GLN A 151 2.39 1.38 8.88
CA GLN A 151 3.27 2.54 8.83
C GLN A 151 3.02 3.51 10.00
N VAL A 152 1.76 3.74 10.38
CA VAL A 152 1.39 4.57 11.53
C VAL A 152 1.94 3.98 12.82
N VAL A 153 1.77 2.68 13.05
CA VAL A 153 2.30 2.00 14.24
C VAL A 153 3.84 2.08 14.28
N ALA A 154 4.51 1.87 13.14
CA ALA A 154 5.96 1.98 13.07
C ALA A 154 6.45 3.41 13.40
N LYS A 155 5.76 4.43 12.90
CA LYS A 155 6.08 5.84 13.15
C LYS A 155 5.80 6.25 14.59
N ASP A 156 4.74 5.73 15.20
CA ASP A 156 4.42 5.99 16.61
C ASP A 156 5.49 5.41 17.55
N ASN A 157 5.97 4.20 17.26
CA ASN A 157 7.10 3.59 17.97
C ASN A 157 8.39 4.41 17.82
N GLU A 158 8.69 4.91 16.61
CA GLU A 158 9.85 5.77 16.34
C GLU A 158 9.76 7.11 17.09
N LEU A 159 8.58 7.72 17.13
CA LEU A 159 8.29 8.92 17.91
C LEU A 159 8.50 8.68 19.40
N GLY A 160 7.95 7.58 19.95
CA GLY A 160 8.14 7.21 21.35
C GLY A 160 9.62 7.02 21.71
N ALA A 161 10.38 6.31 20.88
CA ALA A 161 11.82 6.12 21.08
C ALA A 161 12.61 7.44 20.98
N THR A 162 12.14 8.39 20.17
CA THR A 162 12.76 9.71 20.03
C THR A 162 12.44 10.61 21.22
N TYR A 163 11.22 10.56 21.74
CA TYR A 163 10.84 11.23 22.99
C TYR A 163 11.67 10.75 24.17
N LEU A 164 11.86 9.43 24.34
CA LEU A 164 12.71 8.88 25.40
C LEU A 164 14.16 9.34 25.27
N ARG A 165 14.69 9.43 24.04
CA ARG A 165 16.04 9.95 23.79
C ARG A 165 16.15 11.44 24.14
N LEU A 166 15.13 12.23 23.81
CA LEU A 166 15.06 13.65 24.16
C LEU A 166 15.01 13.85 25.68
N GLU A 167 14.18 13.08 26.37
CA GLU A 167 14.06 13.13 27.84
C GLU A 167 15.39 12.79 28.52
N LYS A 168 16.07 11.73 28.05
CA LYS A 168 17.40 11.38 28.54
C LYS A 168 18.42 12.48 28.28
N ALA A 169 18.44 13.05 27.08
CA ALA A 169 19.35 14.14 26.75
C ALA A 169 19.11 15.39 27.61
N ASN A 170 17.85 15.72 27.89
CA ASN A 170 17.50 16.82 28.78
C ASN A 170 17.99 16.56 30.21
N ALA A 171 17.79 15.35 30.74
CA ALA A 171 18.29 14.98 32.07
C ALA A 171 19.82 15.01 32.15
N ASP A 172 20.52 14.59 31.09
CA ASP A 172 21.98 14.67 31.01
C ASP A 172 22.46 16.13 30.94
N VAL A 173 21.74 17.00 30.23
CA VAL A 173 22.02 18.45 30.19
C VAL A 173 21.86 19.07 31.57
N GLU A 174 20.78 18.79 32.30
CA GLU A 174 20.57 19.29 33.66
C GLU A 174 21.71 18.89 34.60
N ARG A 175 22.12 17.62 34.58
CA ARG A 175 23.26 17.13 35.37
C ARG A 175 24.57 17.83 35.02
N LEU A 176 24.82 18.07 33.74
CA LEU A 176 26.03 18.77 33.31
C LEU A 176 26.02 20.23 33.74
N VAL A 177 24.85 20.89 33.71
CA VAL A 177 24.69 22.26 34.20
C VAL A 177 25.01 22.35 35.70
N ASP A 178 24.46 21.43 36.50
CA ASP A 178 24.74 21.36 37.93
C ASP A 178 26.23 21.10 38.21
N TYR A 179 26.83 20.16 37.48
CA TYR A 179 28.26 19.85 37.62
C TYR A 179 29.16 21.03 37.25
N VAL A 180 28.82 21.78 36.20
CA VAL A 180 29.55 23.01 35.83
C VAL A 180 29.41 24.06 36.93
N ALA A 181 28.23 24.24 37.50
CA ALA A 181 28.03 25.18 38.62
C ALA A 181 28.87 24.79 39.84
N GLU A 182 28.94 23.51 40.19
CA GLU A 182 29.81 23.02 41.27
C GLU A 182 31.30 23.28 40.98
N LEU A 183 31.75 23.03 39.76
CA LEU A 183 33.13 23.30 39.35
C LEU A 183 33.47 24.79 39.38
N GLU A 184 32.53 25.66 39.01
CA GLU A 184 32.72 27.11 39.10
C GLU A 184 32.85 27.58 40.56
N VAL A 185 32.04 27.03 41.47
CA VAL A 185 32.15 27.30 42.92
C VAL A 185 33.48 26.77 43.45
N PHE A 186 33.86 25.54 43.11
CA PHE A 186 35.13 24.96 43.52
C PHE A 186 36.33 25.79 43.02
N LYS A 187 36.33 26.17 41.74
CA LYS A 187 37.34 27.04 41.13
C LYS A 187 37.42 28.38 41.85
N LYS A 188 36.28 29.00 42.16
CA LYS A 188 36.23 30.27 42.90
C LYS A 188 36.85 30.13 44.29
N ASN A 189 36.50 29.08 45.03
CA ASN A 189 37.05 28.80 46.36
C ASN A 189 38.57 28.57 46.32
N GLU A 190 39.07 27.82 45.34
CA GLU A 190 40.51 27.60 45.16
C GLU A 190 41.24 28.90 44.76
N MET A 191 40.62 29.74 43.93
CA MET A 191 41.17 31.05 43.59
C MET A 191 41.19 32.01 44.79
N ASP A 192 40.15 32.00 45.62
CA ASP A 192 40.10 32.82 46.84
C ASP A 192 41.21 32.45 47.83
N LYS A 193 41.53 31.15 47.98
CA LYS A 193 42.69 30.69 48.78
C LYS A 193 44.03 31.22 48.27
N LEU A 194 44.12 31.53 46.98
CA LEU A 194 45.32 32.05 46.33
C LEU A 194 45.29 33.57 46.13
N THR A 195 44.26 34.24 46.64
CA THR A 195 44.06 35.69 46.48
C THR A 195 44.50 36.43 47.74
N CYS A 196 45.28 37.50 47.58
CA CYS A 196 45.65 38.36 48.70
C CYS A 196 44.43 39.11 49.23
N SER A 197 44.14 38.96 50.52
CA SER A 197 42.99 39.59 51.19
C SER A 197 43.00 41.12 51.09
N PHE A 198 44.19 41.72 50.99
CA PHE A 198 44.42 43.17 51.03
C PHE A 198 44.40 43.83 49.64
N CYS A 199 45.12 43.29 48.66
CA CYS A 199 45.23 43.89 47.32
C CYS A 199 44.43 43.16 46.23
N LYS A 200 43.78 42.03 46.57
CA LYS A 200 42.97 41.19 45.66
C LYS A 200 43.72 40.61 44.44
N GLN A 201 45.06 40.65 44.41
CA GLN A 201 45.83 39.93 43.40
C GLN A 201 45.82 38.41 43.66
N ILE A 202 45.71 37.63 42.59
CA ILE A 202 45.75 36.16 42.60
C ILE A 202 47.19 35.69 42.32
N PHE A 203 47.66 34.73 43.11
CA PHE A 203 49.02 34.18 43.00
C PHE A 203 49.02 32.73 42.54
N LYS A 204 50.10 32.29 41.87
CA LYS A 204 50.20 30.93 41.30
C LYS A 204 50.37 29.82 42.35
N SER A 205 50.80 30.17 43.56
CA SER A 205 50.91 29.21 44.66
C SER A 205 50.84 29.90 46.01
N VAL A 206 50.50 29.14 47.06
CA VAL A 206 50.41 29.61 48.45
C VAL A 206 51.71 30.27 48.92
N TYR A 207 52.87 29.77 48.44
CA TYR A 207 54.18 30.35 48.76
C TYR A 207 54.31 31.80 48.24
N HIS A 208 53.93 32.04 46.99
CA HIS A 208 53.96 33.38 46.40
C HIS A 208 52.95 34.31 47.09
N LEU A 209 51.77 33.79 47.44
CA LEU A 209 50.77 34.53 48.20
C LEU A 209 51.31 34.98 49.57
N ASN A 210 51.90 34.06 50.34
CA ASN A 210 52.40 34.36 51.69
C ASN A 210 53.58 35.34 51.65
N SER A 211 54.49 35.18 50.69
CA SER A 211 55.59 36.13 50.47
C SER A 211 55.09 37.53 50.07
N HIS A 212 54.04 37.59 49.25
CA HIS A 212 53.40 38.85 48.91
C HIS A 212 52.67 39.45 50.12
N ARG A 213 51.91 38.65 50.88
CA ARG A 213 51.07 39.12 51.99
C ARG A 213 51.87 39.85 53.07
N THR A 214 53.07 39.38 53.40
CA THR A 214 53.98 40.04 54.37
C THR A 214 54.56 41.35 53.84
N ASN A 215 54.64 41.51 52.52
CA ASN A 215 55.20 42.68 51.84
C ASN A 215 54.17 43.56 51.14
N CYS A 216 52.88 43.21 51.24
CA CYS A 216 51.80 43.84 50.50
C CYS A 216 51.67 45.31 50.93
N GLU A 217 51.61 46.22 49.98
CA GLU A 217 51.53 47.67 50.26
C GLU A 217 50.22 48.07 50.94
N MET A 218 49.16 47.30 50.72
CA MET A 218 47.84 47.51 51.31
C MET A 218 47.65 46.75 52.65
N ASN A 219 48.69 46.03 53.13
CA ASN A 219 48.62 45.33 54.42
C ASN A 219 48.98 46.31 55.56
N PRO A 220 48.07 46.59 56.51
CA PRO A 220 48.32 47.49 57.62
C PRO A 220 49.39 47.00 58.61
N LYS A 221 49.81 45.72 58.55
CA LYS A 221 50.86 45.11 59.38
C LYS A 221 52.15 44.78 58.60
N LYS A 222 52.40 45.53 57.52
CA LYS A 222 53.56 45.30 56.64
C LYS A 222 54.87 45.26 57.45
N GLY A 223 55.60 44.14 57.37
CA GLY A 223 56.89 43.94 58.06
C GLY A 223 56.82 43.18 59.39
N GLU A 224 55.64 42.87 59.92
CA GLU A 224 55.50 41.95 61.07
C GLU A 224 55.52 40.49 60.57
N ARG A 225 56.27 39.62 61.26
CA ARG A 225 56.31 38.19 60.94
C ARG A 225 55.00 37.54 61.41
N ASP A 226 54.02 37.42 60.52
CA ASP A 226 52.90 36.51 60.74
C ASP A 226 53.45 35.07 60.82
N SER A 227 53.11 34.37 61.89
CA SER A 227 53.51 32.98 62.08
C SER A 227 52.90 32.14 60.94
N VAL A 228 53.75 31.42 60.20
CA VAL A 228 53.40 30.72 58.95
C VAL A 228 52.35 29.60 59.17
N PHE A 229 51.96 29.31 60.42
CA PHE A 229 51.12 28.18 60.79
C PHE A 229 49.72 28.53 61.34
N GLU A 230 49.42 29.79 61.64
CA GLU A 230 48.08 30.15 62.19
C GLU A 230 46.99 30.35 61.12
N ALA A 231 47.35 30.36 59.83
CA ALA A 231 46.40 30.63 58.74
C ALA A 231 45.92 29.39 57.98
N VAL A 232 46.21 28.18 58.47
CA VAL A 232 45.74 26.91 57.88
C VAL A 232 44.92 26.12 58.91
N VAL A 233 43.76 26.66 59.28
CA VAL A 233 42.62 25.91 59.83
C VAL A 233 41.36 26.45 59.17
#